data_AF-A0A1H0D7S5-F1
#
_entry.id   AF-A0A1H0D7S5-F1
#
_cell.length_a   1.000
_cell.length_b   1.000
_cell.length_c   1.000
_cell.angle_alpha   90.00
_cell.angle_beta   90.00
_cell.angle_gamma   90.00
#
_symmetry.space_group_name_H-M   'P 1'
#
loop_
_entity.id
_entity.type
_entity.pdbx_description
1 polymer ?
#
loop_
_entity_poly.entity_id
_entity_poly.type
_entity_poly.pdbx_seq_one_letter_code
_entity_poly.pdbx_strand_id
1 'polypeptide(L)'
;MQAAQGYRWGLKAAALLLISSVLSGCGINTIPTLDEQAKAAWGQVQNQYQRRADLIPNLVEVVKGYAAHEQDTLTAVIEARAKATSIQVDASTLDNPEKLKQFQQAQDGLSGALSRLMVVSERYPDLKANQNFLALQSQLEGTENRIAVARRDFIQAVQAYNTEIRTFPGRLWHTVMYSDLPIRATFEATSADADKAPQVKFK
;
A
#
# COMPACT_ATOMS: atom_id res chain seq x y z
N MET A 1 54.20 -31.69 -24.51
CA MET A 1 53.58 -30.34 -24.35
C MET A 1 52.06 -30.37 -24.19
N GLN A 2 51.32 -31.37 -24.70
CA GLN A 2 49.84 -31.44 -24.59
C GLN A 2 49.29 -31.67 -23.16
N ALA A 3 49.98 -32.43 -22.31
CA ALA A 3 49.51 -32.74 -20.95
C ALA A 3 49.42 -31.50 -20.02
N ALA A 4 50.33 -30.55 -20.18
CA ALA A 4 50.33 -29.30 -19.41
C ALA A 4 49.17 -28.36 -19.78
N GLN A 5 48.60 -28.54 -20.98
CA GLN A 5 47.50 -27.70 -21.47
C GLN A 5 46.15 -28.18 -20.91
N GLY A 6 45.93 -29.50 -20.81
CA GLY A 6 44.73 -30.07 -20.18
C GLY A 6 44.60 -29.72 -18.69
N TYR A 7 45.72 -29.76 -17.95
CA TYR A 7 45.74 -29.40 -16.52
C TYR A 7 45.37 -27.93 -16.27
N ARG A 8 45.80 -27.02 -17.15
CA ARG A 8 45.46 -25.59 -17.09
C ARG A 8 43.98 -25.31 -17.37
N TRP A 9 43.33 -26.12 -18.21
CA TRP A 9 41.89 -26.01 -18.46
C TRP A 9 41.05 -26.56 -17.31
N GLY A 10 41.45 -27.69 -16.72
CA GLY A 10 40.82 -28.25 -15.52
C GLY A 10 40.86 -27.30 -14.33
N LEU A 11 42.01 -26.67 -14.08
CA LEU A 11 42.16 -25.65 -13.03
C LEU A 11 41.29 -24.41 -13.27
N LYS A 12 41.20 -23.93 -14.52
CA LYS A 12 40.32 -22.80 -14.86
C LYS A 12 38.84 -23.13 -14.67
N ALA A 13 38.40 -24.33 -15.06
CA ALA A 13 37.04 -24.80 -14.86
C ALA A 13 36.69 -24.97 -13.37
N ALA A 14 37.60 -25.54 -12.58
CA ALA A 14 37.44 -25.69 -11.13
C ALA A 14 37.40 -24.33 -10.41
N ALA A 15 38.24 -23.37 -10.80
CA ALA A 15 38.21 -22.02 -10.25
C ALA A 15 36.91 -21.28 -10.62
N LEU A 16 36.41 -21.42 -11.85
CA LEU A 16 35.10 -20.90 -12.27
C LEU A 16 33.95 -21.51 -11.47
N LEU A 17 33.98 -22.82 -11.22
CA LEU A 17 32.99 -23.50 -10.39
C LEU A 17 33.04 -23.03 -8.93
N LEU A 18 34.23 -22.90 -8.34
CA LEU A 18 34.41 -22.39 -6.99
C LEU A 18 33.98 -20.92 -6.84
N ILE A 19 34.34 -20.07 -7.79
CA ILE A 19 33.89 -18.68 -7.84
C ILE A 19 32.37 -18.63 -7.98
N SER A 20 31.79 -19.46 -8.85
CA SER A 20 30.33 -19.56 -8.99
C SER A 20 29.66 -20.01 -7.70
N SER A 21 30.20 -21.00 -6.97
CA SER A 21 29.62 -21.49 -5.73
C SER A 21 29.73 -20.49 -4.57
N VAL A 22 30.81 -19.69 -4.53
CA VAL A 22 30.98 -18.63 -3.53
C VAL A 22 30.09 -17.42 -3.85
N LEU A 23 29.85 -17.11 -5.13
CA LEU A 23 28.85 -16.11 -5.53
C LEU A 23 27.40 -16.59 -5.30
N SER A 24 27.12 -17.90 -5.36
CA SER A 24 25.77 -18.44 -5.16
C SER A 24 25.19 -18.22 -3.75
N GLY A 25 26.03 -17.96 -2.75
CA GLY A 25 25.58 -17.74 -1.37
C GLY A 25 25.17 -16.30 -1.04
N CYS A 26 25.61 -15.31 -1.82
CA CYS A 26 25.29 -13.90 -1.60
C CYS A 26 24.17 -13.45 -2.53
N GLY A 27 22.94 -13.37 -2.03
CA GLY A 27 21.83 -12.69 -2.72
C GLY A 27 20.67 -13.58 -3.17
N ILE A 28 20.83 -14.91 -3.17
CA ILE A 28 19.76 -15.84 -3.60
C ILE A 28 18.47 -15.66 -2.76
N ASN A 29 18.61 -15.47 -1.45
CA ASN A 29 17.47 -15.28 -0.54
C ASN A 29 16.98 -13.82 -0.49
N THR A 30 17.66 -12.87 -1.14
CA THR A 30 17.29 -11.45 -1.07
C THR A 30 15.94 -11.21 -1.75
N ILE A 31 15.71 -11.79 -2.94
CA ILE A 31 14.46 -11.60 -3.68
C ILE A 31 13.25 -12.13 -2.89
N PRO A 32 13.21 -13.39 -2.41
CA PRO A 32 12.10 -13.88 -1.58
C PRO A 32 11.91 -13.06 -0.29
N THR A 33 13.00 -12.61 0.32
CA THR A 33 12.94 -11.81 1.55
C THR A 33 12.26 -10.46 1.29
N LEU A 34 12.65 -9.77 0.22
CA LEU A 34 12.04 -8.49 -0.17
C LEU A 34 10.58 -8.66 -0.62
N ASP A 35 10.26 -9.79 -1.25
CA ASP A 35 8.90 -10.12 -1.66
C ASP A 35 7.97 -10.28 -0.45
N GLU A 36 8.40 -11.05 0.55
CA GLU A 36 7.66 -11.22 1.80
C GLU A 36 7.55 -9.92 2.60
N GLN A 37 8.58 -9.06 2.57
CA GLN A 37 8.49 -7.72 3.16
C GLN A 37 7.43 -6.85 2.47
N ALA A 38 7.35 -6.87 1.14
CA ALA A 38 6.34 -6.14 0.39
C ALA A 38 4.92 -6.65 0.71
N LYS A 39 4.72 -7.98 0.78
CA LYS A 39 3.44 -8.59 1.20
C LYS A 39 3.07 -8.25 2.63
N ALA A 40 4.02 -8.27 3.56
CA ALA A 40 3.79 -7.91 4.95
C ALA A 40 3.39 -6.43 5.09
N ALA A 41 4.09 -5.53 4.40
CA ALA A 41 3.76 -4.11 4.37
C ALA A 41 2.38 -3.87 3.74
N TRP A 42 2.03 -4.61 2.69
CA TRP A 42 0.68 -4.59 2.11
C TRP A 42 -0.39 -5.00 3.13
N GLY A 43 -0.16 -6.08 3.88
CA GLY A 43 -1.06 -6.49 4.96
C GLY A 43 -1.28 -5.40 6.01
N GLN A 44 -0.24 -4.61 6.33
CA GLN A 44 -0.40 -3.47 7.24
C GLN A 44 -1.27 -2.36 6.66
N VAL A 45 -1.13 -2.06 5.36
CA VAL A 45 -2.01 -1.11 4.65
C VAL A 45 -3.47 -1.57 4.75
N GLN A 46 -3.73 -2.85 4.48
CA GLN A 46 -5.08 -3.42 4.57
C GLN A 46 -5.66 -3.31 5.98
N ASN A 47 -4.88 -3.61 7.01
CA ASN A 47 -5.31 -3.51 8.40
C ASN A 47 -5.77 -2.10 8.78
N GLN A 48 -5.04 -1.07 8.33
CA GLN A 48 -5.43 0.33 8.64
C GLN A 48 -6.70 0.74 7.87
N TYR A 49 -6.84 0.34 6.60
CA TYR A 49 -8.06 0.60 5.83
C TYR A 49 -9.28 -0.14 6.40
N GLN A 50 -9.10 -1.38 6.86
CA GLN A 50 -10.16 -2.15 7.53
C GLN A 50 -10.60 -1.45 8.82
N ARG A 51 -9.64 -1.05 9.66
CA ARG A 51 -9.94 -0.30 10.90
C ARG A 51 -10.75 0.96 10.62
N ARG A 52 -10.39 1.72 9.57
CA ARG A 52 -11.15 2.89 9.15
C ARG A 52 -12.60 2.52 8.81
N ALA A 53 -12.79 1.47 8.03
CA ALA A 53 -14.11 1.00 7.66
C ALA A 53 -14.94 0.53 8.88
N ASP A 54 -14.30 -0.07 9.89
CA ASP A 54 -14.96 -0.57 11.10
C ASP A 54 -15.45 0.54 12.04
N LEU A 55 -14.84 1.73 11.99
CA LEU A 55 -15.26 2.89 12.78
C LEU A 55 -16.50 3.59 12.22
N ILE A 56 -16.77 3.45 10.92
CA ILE A 56 -17.82 4.20 10.21
C ILE A 56 -19.24 3.89 10.73
N PRO A 57 -19.65 2.63 10.98
CA PRO A 57 -20.99 2.36 11.49
C PRO A 57 -21.28 3.11 12.80
N ASN A 58 -20.31 3.11 13.73
CA ASN A 58 -20.45 3.86 14.99
C ASN A 58 -20.53 5.37 14.75
N LEU A 59 -19.73 5.91 13.84
CA LEU A 59 -19.81 7.32 13.45
C LEU A 59 -21.19 7.67 12.88
N VAL A 60 -21.70 6.86 11.98
CA VAL A 60 -23.01 7.04 11.33
C VAL A 60 -24.12 7.03 12.37
N GLU A 61 -24.11 6.10 13.33
CA GLU A 61 -25.13 6.05 14.39
C GLU A 61 -25.08 7.28 15.31
N VAL A 62 -23.88 7.76 15.67
CA VAL A 62 -23.75 9.00 16.46
C VAL A 62 -24.28 10.19 15.67
N VAL A 63 -23.92 10.35 14.40
CA VAL A 63 -24.41 11.47 13.58
C VAL A 63 -25.92 11.39 13.37
N LYS A 64 -26.49 10.20 13.12
CA LYS A 64 -27.94 10.01 12.97
C LYS A 64 -28.72 10.54 14.18
N GLY A 65 -28.19 10.38 15.39
CA GLY A 65 -28.84 10.86 16.62
C GLY A 65 -29.02 12.39 16.68
N TYR A 66 -28.19 13.15 15.97
CA TYR A 66 -28.21 14.62 16.00
C TYR A 66 -28.63 15.26 14.67
N ALA A 67 -28.37 14.58 13.55
CA ALA A 67 -28.54 15.09 12.19
C ALA A 67 -29.34 14.11 11.33
N ALA A 68 -30.46 13.58 11.84
CA ALA A 68 -31.30 12.61 11.14
C ALA A 68 -31.84 13.10 9.77
N HIS A 69 -31.90 14.41 9.57
CA HIS A 69 -32.31 15.03 8.29
C HIS A 69 -31.22 14.99 7.21
N GLU A 70 -29.96 14.68 7.55
CA GLU A 70 -28.82 14.57 6.63
C GLU A 70 -28.72 13.17 6.00
N GLN A 71 -29.85 12.65 5.53
CA GLN A 71 -29.97 11.27 5.01
C GLN A 71 -29.07 11.05 3.79
N ASP A 72 -29.01 12.00 2.88
CA ASP A 72 -28.19 11.91 1.66
C ASP A 72 -26.70 11.79 2.01
N THR A 73 -26.25 12.60 2.98
CA THR A 73 -24.86 12.59 3.47
C THR A 73 -24.53 11.25 4.13
N LEU A 74 -25.41 10.74 5.00
CA LEU A 74 -25.20 9.47 5.69
C LEU A 74 -25.23 8.28 4.73
N THR A 75 -26.14 8.30 3.76
CA THR A 75 -26.23 7.29 2.69
C THR A 75 -24.95 7.27 1.87
N ALA A 76 -24.45 8.44 1.46
CA ALA A 76 -23.21 8.53 0.71
C ALA A 76 -22.00 7.95 1.47
N VAL A 77 -21.95 8.11 2.80
CA VAL A 77 -20.89 7.53 3.64
C VAL A 77 -21.02 6.01 3.72
N ILE A 78 -22.24 5.49 3.90
CA ILE A 78 -22.51 4.05 3.94
C ILE A 78 -22.15 3.39 2.60
N GLU A 79 -22.57 3.97 1.48
CA GLU A 79 -22.25 3.48 0.14
C GLU A 79 -20.75 3.54 -0.14
N ALA A 80 -20.08 4.63 0.23
CA ALA A 80 -18.64 4.76 0.03
C ALA A 80 -17.87 3.72 0.87
N ARG A 81 -18.31 3.46 2.10
CA ARG A 81 -17.78 2.36 2.92
C ARG A 81 -17.98 1.02 2.21
N ALA A 82 -19.20 0.72 1.77
CA ALA A 82 -19.53 -0.54 1.12
C ALA A 82 -18.63 -0.79 -0.11
N LYS A 83 -18.44 0.24 -0.95
CA LYS A 83 -17.51 0.20 -2.10
C LYS A 83 -16.05 0.01 -1.67
N ALA A 84 -15.60 0.71 -0.63
CA ALA A 84 -14.24 0.56 -0.12
C ALA A 84 -13.95 -0.83 0.44
N THR A 85 -14.95 -1.50 1.01
CA THR A 85 -14.84 -2.86 1.57
C THR A 85 -15.15 -3.98 0.57
N SER A 86 -15.82 -3.70 -0.55
CA SER A 86 -16.20 -4.72 -1.53
C SER A 86 -15.05 -5.16 -2.42
N ILE A 87 -14.01 -4.34 -2.54
CA ILE A 87 -12.81 -4.68 -3.28
C ILE A 87 -12.02 -5.70 -2.45
N GLN A 88 -12.16 -6.97 -2.80
CA GLN A 88 -11.36 -8.04 -2.22
C GLN A 88 -9.91 -7.85 -2.66
N VAL A 89 -9.05 -7.53 -1.70
CA VAL A 89 -7.62 -7.39 -1.94
C VAL A 89 -6.88 -8.53 -1.27
N ASP A 90 -6.17 -9.30 -2.07
CA ASP A 90 -5.25 -10.33 -1.62
C ASP A 90 -3.82 -10.00 -2.09
N ALA A 91 -2.86 -10.86 -1.76
CA ALA A 91 -1.47 -10.69 -2.19
C ALA A 91 -1.31 -10.63 -3.73
N SER A 92 -2.25 -11.19 -4.50
CA SER A 92 -2.24 -11.12 -5.97
C SER A 92 -2.55 -9.73 -6.52
N THR A 93 -3.09 -8.84 -5.68
CA THR A 93 -3.34 -7.44 -6.08
C THR A 93 -2.04 -6.68 -6.29
N LEU A 94 -0.96 -7.11 -5.63
CA LEU A 94 0.37 -6.58 -5.88
C LEU A 94 0.85 -6.85 -7.31
N ASP A 95 0.28 -7.83 -7.99
CA ASP A 95 0.64 -8.20 -9.36
C ASP A 95 -0.29 -7.55 -10.39
N ASN A 96 -1.28 -6.79 -9.94
CA ASN A 96 -2.31 -6.19 -10.77
C ASN A 96 -2.48 -4.69 -10.46
N PRO A 97 -1.79 -3.82 -11.24
CA PRO A 97 -1.89 -2.37 -11.07
C PRO A 97 -3.32 -1.82 -11.15
N GLU A 98 -4.17 -2.43 -11.99
CA GLU A 98 -5.55 -1.99 -12.17
C GLU A 98 -6.40 -2.29 -10.92
N LYS A 99 -6.22 -3.46 -10.29
CA LYS A 99 -6.87 -3.77 -9.01
C LYS A 99 -6.41 -2.80 -7.91
N LEU A 100 -5.11 -2.50 -7.83
CA LEU A 100 -4.57 -1.56 -6.85
C LEU A 100 -5.14 -0.14 -7.06
N LYS A 101 -5.28 0.28 -8.32
CA LYS A 101 -5.91 1.56 -8.69
C LYS A 101 -7.39 1.61 -8.31
N GLN A 102 -8.15 0.56 -8.59
CA GLN A 102 -9.55 0.45 -8.17
C GLN A 102 -9.69 0.52 -6.65
N PHE A 103 -8.82 -0.20 -5.93
CA PHE A 103 -8.75 -0.13 -4.47
C PHE A 103 -8.51 1.32 -4.01
N GLN A 104 -7.50 1.98 -4.56
CA GLN A 104 -7.19 3.37 -4.21
C GLN A 104 -8.38 4.31 -4.48
N GLN A 105 -9.03 4.21 -5.65
CA GLN A 105 -10.18 5.03 -6.00
C GLN A 105 -11.35 4.85 -5.02
N ALA A 106 -11.62 3.62 -4.57
CA ALA A 106 -12.66 3.38 -3.58
C ALA A 106 -12.27 3.97 -2.21
N GLN A 107 -11.01 3.85 -1.81
CA GLN A 107 -10.50 4.45 -0.57
C GLN A 107 -10.55 5.99 -0.61
N ASP A 108 -10.26 6.61 -1.75
CA ASP A 108 -10.34 8.06 -1.96
C ASP A 108 -11.81 8.53 -1.91
N GLY A 109 -12.72 7.77 -2.54
CA GLY A 109 -14.16 8.03 -2.47
C GLY A 109 -14.70 8.02 -1.04
N LEU A 110 -14.24 7.07 -0.22
CA LEU A 110 -14.58 7.03 1.22
C LEU A 110 -14.02 8.25 1.97
N SER A 111 -12.76 8.61 1.75
CA SER A 111 -12.15 9.80 2.37
C SER A 111 -12.93 11.08 2.03
N GLY A 112 -13.35 11.22 0.77
CA GLY A 112 -14.19 12.34 0.32
C GLY A 112 -15.57 12.36 0.97
N ALA A 113 -16.21 11.20 1.16
CA ALA A 113 -17.49 11.11 1.87
C ALA A 113 -17.37 11.50 3.35
N LEU A 114 -16.31 11.04 4.03
CA LEU A 114 -16.02 11.43 5.41
C LEU A 114 -15.73 12.93 5.53
N SER A 115 -15.00 13.53 4.60
CA SER A 115 -14.76 14.98 4.59
C SER A 115 -16.06 15.77 4.50
N ARG A 116 -17.00 15.38 3.62
CA ARG A 116 -18.33 16.01 3.55
C ARG A 116 -19.12 15.85 4.84
N LEU A 117 -19.07 14.68 5.48
CA LEU A 117 -19.71 14.44 6.77
C LEU A 117 -19.15 15.37 7.87
N MET A 118 -17.83 15.62 7.87
CA MET A 118 -17.21 16.56 8.82
C MET A 118 -17.70 17.99 8.59
N VAL A 119 -17.83 18.44 7.34
CA VAL A 119 -18.41 19.76 7.02
C VAL A 119 -19.86 19.87 7.49
N VAL A 120 -20.66 18.82 7.30
CA VAL A 120 -22.04 18.77 7.80
C VAL A 120 -22.05 18.88 9.32
N SER A 121 -21.15 18.19 10.02
CA SER A 121 -21.08 18.23 11.49
C SER A 121 -20.85 19.63 12.06
N GLU A 122 -20.23 20.55 11.31
CA GLU A 122 -20.04 21.94 11.76
C GLU A 122 -21.35 22.72 11.91
N ARG A 123 -22.41 22.30 11.21
CA ARG A 123 -23.75 22.91 11.28
C ARG A 123 -24.54 22.45 12.50
N TYR A 124 -24.04 21.46 13.25
CA TYR A 124 -24.71 20.86 14.40
C TYR A 124 -23.84 21.02 15.66
N PRO A 125 -23.97 22.13 16.41
CA PRO A 125 -23.14 22.40 17.58
C PRO A 125 -23.16 21.29 18.65
N ASP A 126 -24.34 20.70 18.88
CA ASP A 126 -24.49 19.62 19.87
C ASP A 126 -23.76 18.34 19.47
N LEU A 127 -23.76 18.01 18.16
CA LEU A 127 -22.97 16.90 17.61
C LEU A 127 -21.48 17.19 17.71
N LYS A 128 -21.08 18.42 17.36
CA LYS A 128 -19.68 18.88 17.44
C LYS A 128 -19.13 18.81 18.87
N ALA A 129 -19.97 19.08 19.86
CA ALA A 129 -19.61 18.98 21.27
C ALA A 129 -19.77 17.55 21.85
N ASN A 130 -20.35 16.61 21.09
CA ASN A 130 -20.56 15.26 21.56
C ASN A 130 -19.23 14.52 21.73
N GLN A 131 -18.99 14.00 22.94
CA GLN A 131 -17.72 13.33 23.28
C GLN A 131 -17.48 12.05 22.46
N ASN A 132 -18.53 11.28 22.13
CA ASN A 132 -18.40 10.08 21.31
C ASN A 132 -18.04 10.44 19.87
N PHE A 133 -18.62 11.52 19.33
CA PHE A 133 -18.29 12.02 18.00
C PHE A 133 -16.83 12.49 17.92
N LEU A 134 -16.39 13.31 18.89
CA LEU A 134 -14.99 13.79 18.97
C LEU A 134 -14.00 12.63 19.11
N ALA A 135 -14.33 11.62 19.92
CA ALA A 135 -13.50 10.42 20.07
C ALA A 135 -13.38 9.64 18.74
N LEU A 136 -14.49 9.42 18.03
CA LEU A 136 -14.50 8.74 16.73
C LEU A 136 -13.75 9.54 15.66
N GLN A 137 -13.92 10.87 15.65
CA GLN A 137 -13.19 11.76 14.75
C GLN A 137 -11.68 11.65 14.98
N SER A 138 -11.23 11.69 16.24
CA SER A 138 -9.82 11.52 16.59
C SER A 138 -9.28 10.12 16.21
N GLN A 139 -10.08 9.07 16.40
CA GLN A 139 -9.70 7.72 15.98
C GLN A 139 -9.56 7.60 14.45
N LEU A 140 -10.46 8.23 13.70
CA LEU A 140 -10.40 8.27 12.23
C LEU A 140 -9.18 9.04 11.75
N GLU A 141 -8.93 10.25 12.28
CA GLU A 141 -7.73 11.04 11.97
C GLU A 141 -6.45 10.25 12.29
N GLY A 142 -6.40 9.64 13.47
CA GLY A 142 -5.30 8.76 13.85
C GLY A 142 -5.15 7.54 12.94
N THR A 143 -6.23 7.07 12.32
CA THR A 143 -6.18 5.97 11.33
C THR A 143 -5.66 6.48 9.99
N GLU A 144 -6.08 7.65 9.53
CA GLU A 144 -5.55 8.29 8.30
C GLU A 144 -4.04 8.51 8.39
N ASN A 145 -3.55 9.00 9.52
CA ASN A 145 -2.11 9.18 9.75
C ASN A 145 -1.35 7.83 9.66
N ARG A 146 -1.93 6.75 10.21
CA ARG A 146 -1.35 5.41 10.10
C ARG A 146 -1.44 4.84 8.69
N ILE A 147 -2.50 5.12 7.95
CA ILE A 147 -2.62 4.77 6.53
C ILE A 147 -1.51 5.44 5.73
N ALA A 148 -1.26 6.73 5.94
CA ALA A 148 -0.19 7.45 5.24
C ALA A 148 1.19 6.81 5.49
N VAL A 149 1.50 6.48 6.74
CA VAL A 149 2.76 5.79 7.10
C VAL A 149 2.81 4.39 6.49
N ALA A 150 1.76 3.59 6.62
CA ALA A 150 1.72 2.24 6.06
C ALA A 150 1.88 2.23 4.53
N ARG A 151 1.26 3.20 3.83
CA ARG A 151 1.43 3.38 2.38
C ARG A 151 2.88 3.71 2.03
N ARG A 152 3.50 4.63 2.76
CA ARG A 152 4.93 4.98 2.57
C ARG A 152 5.82 3.76 2.74
N ASP A 153 5.64 3.02 3.83
CA ASP A 153 6.46 1.84 4.14
C ASP A 153 6.27 0.74 3.09
N PHE A 154 5.05 0.56 2.59
CA PHE A 154 4.76 -0.33 1.46
C PHE A 154 5.40 0.14 0.15
N ILE A 155 5.36 1.44 -0.17
CA ILE A 155 6.05 2.00 -1.34
C ILE A 155 7.56 1.69 -1.27
N GLN A 156 8.17 1.89 -0.10
CA GLN A 156 9.59 1.61 0.11
C GLN A 156 9.92 0.11 -0.04
N ALA A 157 9.09 -0.76 0.53
CA ALA A 157 9.27 -2.22 0.40
C ALA A 157 9.16 -2.67 -1.08
N VAL A 158 8.14 -2.18 -1.80
CA VAL A 158 7.99 -2.47 -3.23
C VAL A 158 9.13 -1.88 -4.05
N GLN A 159 9.61 -0.69 -3.72
CA GLN A 159 10.77 -0.09 -4.38
C GLN A 159 12.02 -0.95 -4.19
N ALA A 160 12.29 -1.43 -2.98
CA ALA A 160 13.43 -2.30 -2.70
C ALA A 160 13.35 -3.60 -3.50
N TYR A 161 12.20 -4.29 -3.45
CA TYR A 161 11.94 -5.51 -4.23
C TYR A 161 12.10 -5.27 -5.75
N ASN A 162 11.43 -4.25 -6.29
CA ASN A 162 11.47 -3.95 -7.72
C ASN A 162 12.87 -3.53 -8.18
N THR A 163 13.67 -2.90 -7.32
CA THR A 163 15.05 -2.54 -7.62
C THR A 163 15.94 -3.78 -7.68
N GLU A 164 15.80 -4.69 -6.72
CA GLU A 164 16.58 -5.93 -6.67
C GLU A 164 16.37 -6.78 -7.94
N ILE A 165 15.13 -7.00 -8.37
CA ILE A 165 14.85 -7.82 -9.56
C ILE A 165 15.24 -7.13 -10.88
N ARG A 166 15.48 -5.81 -10.88
CA ARG A 166 15.80 -5.02 -12.08
C ARG A 166 17.29 -4.68 -12.21
N THR A 167 18.05 -4.72 -11.13
CA THR A 167 19.47 -4.32 -11.10
C THR A 167 20.41 -5.52 -11.01
N PHE A 168 21.68 -5.33 -11.34
CA PHE A 168 22.70 -6.37 -11.18
C PHE A 168 23.24 -6.34 -9.73
N PRO A 169 23.44 -7.49 -9.06
CA PRO A 169 23.33 -8.86 -9.57
C PRO A 169 21.92 -9.49 -9.47
N GLY A 170 20.98 -8.91 -8.73
CA GLY A 170 19.66 -9.51 -8.43
C GLY A 170 18.86 -9.95 -9.66
N ARG A 171 18.91 -9.21 -10.77
CA ARG A 171 18.29 -9.57 -12.05
C ARG A 171 18.71 -10.95 -12.58
N LEU A 172 19.95 -11.39 -12.32
CA LEU A 172 20.40 -12.73 -12.69
C LEU A 172 19.67 -13.80 -11.87
N TRP A 173 19.61 -13.63 -10.56
CA TRP A 173 18.89 -14.55 -9.67
C TRP A 173 17.40 -14.57 -9.98
N HIS A 174 16.81 -13.42 -10.28
CA HIS A 174 15.43 -13.31 -10.75
C HIS A 174 15.21 -14.14 -12.02
N THR A 175 16.05 -13.96 -13.04
CA THR A 175 15.89 -14.67 -14.32
C THR A 175 16.12 -16.18 -14.21
N VAL A 176 17.06 -16.62 -13.36
CA VAL A 176 17.46 -18.03 -13.27
C VAL A 176 16.60 -18.84 -12.30
N MET A 177 16.14 -18.25 -11.20
CA MET A 177 15.47 -18.98 -10.10
C MET A 177 14.09 -18.46 -9.71
N TYR A 178 13.77 -17.19 -9.98
CA TYR A 178 12.54 -16.53 -9.50
C TYR A 178 11.78 -15.82 -10.62
N SER A 179 11.83 -16.38 -11.83
CA SER A 179 11.30 -15.74 -13.04
C SER A 179 9.77 -15.57 -13.02
N ASP A 180 9.10 -16.31 -12.14
CA ASP A 180 7.67 -16.27 -11.88
C ASP A 180 7.25 -15.06 -11.04
N LEU A 181 8.16 -14.44 -10.29
CA LEU A 181 7.84 -13.28 -9.45
C LEU A 181 7.78 -12.00 -10.30
N PRO A 182 6.62 -11.34 -10.45
CA PRO A 182 6.50 -10.17 -11.31
C PRO A 182 6.97 -8.89 -10.61
N ILE A 183 7.04 -7.79 -11.37
CA ILE A 183 7.16 -6.45 -10.81
C ILE A 183 5.90 -6.15 -10.00
N ARG A 184 6.08 -5.71 -8.76
CA ARG A 184 4.96 -5.40 -7.86
C ARG A 184 4.45 -3.99 -8.15
N ALA A 185 3.13 -3.84 -8.22
CA ALA A 185 2.43 -2.57 -8.27
C ALA A 185 2.60 -1.79 -6.95
N THR A 186 2.56 -0.46 -7.04
CA THR A 186 2.69 0.41 -5.87
C THR A 186 1.77 1.60 -5.96
N PHE A 187 1.59 2.30 -4.85
CA PHE A 187 0.87 3.57 -4.82
C PHE A 187 1.67 4.66 -5.50
N GLU A 188 0.96 5.60 -6.15
CA GLU A 188 1.58 6.83 -6.63
C GLU A 188 2.00 7.71 -5.42
N ALA A 189 3.25 8.19 -5.43
CA ALA A 189 3.81 9.01 -4.36
C ALA A 189 3.21 10.43 -4.33
N THR A 190 2.67 10.88 -5.46
CA THR A 190 1.96 12.15 -5.62
C THR A 190 0.50 11.84 -5.93
N SER A 191 -0.44 12.43 -5.18
CA SER A 191 -1.85 12.43 -5.58
C SER A 191 -1.99 13.15 -6.93
N ALA A 192 -3.06 12.85 -7.68
CA ALA A 192 -3.34 13.47 -8.98
C ALA A 192 -3.42 15.03 -8.95
N ASP A 193 -3.46 15.63 -7.76
CA ASP A 193 -3.49 17.08 -7.52
C ASP A 193 -2.30 17.61 -6.71
N ALA A 194 -1.28 16.79 -6.42
CA ALA A 194 -0.08 17.25 -5.70
C ALA A 194 0.70 18.35 -6.46
N ASP A 195 0.56 18.39 -7.79
CA ASP A 195 1.13 19.43 -8.64
C ASP A 195 0.29 20.72 -8.68
N LYS A 196 -0.92 20.71 -8.08
CA LYS A 196 -1.82 21.88 -8.03
C LYS A 196 -1.78 22.50 -6.63
N ALA A 197 -0.87 23.44 -6.43
CA ALA A 197 -0.87 24.27 -5.22
C ALA A 197 -2.25 24.96 -5.06
N PRO A 198 -2.87 24.90 -3.86
CA PRO A 198 -4.15 25.55 -3.62
C PRO A 198 -4.02 27.06 -3.82
N GLN A 199 -4.74 27.60 -4.81
CA GLN A 199 -4.79 29.04 -5.04
C GLN A 199 -5.73 29.67 -4.01
N VAL A 200 -5.15 30.32 -3.00
CA VAL A 200 -5.92 31.15 -2.07
C VAL A 200 -6.39 32.40 -2.80
N LYS A 201 -7.67 32.40 -3.20
CA LYS A 201 -8.35 33.61 -3.67
C LYS A 201 -8.99 34.29 -2.47
N PHE A 202 -8.37 35.36 -2.00
CA PHE A 202 -9.05 36.31 -1.12
C PHE A 202 -10.21 36.93 -1.92
N LYS A 203 -11.43 36.84 -1.37
CA LYS A 203 -12.57 37.65 -1.81
C LYS A 203 -12.72 38.83 -0.86
#